data_AF-A0A081C3M6-F1
#
_entry.id   AF-A0A081C3M6-F1
#
_cell.length_a   1.000
_cell.length_b   1.000
_cell.length_c   1.000
_cell.angle_alpha   90.00
_cell.angle_beta   90.00
_cell.angle_gamma   90.00
#
_symmetry.space_group_name_H-M   'P 1'
#
loop_
_entity.id
_entity.type
_entity.pdbx_description
1 polymer ?
#
loop_
_entity_poly.entity_id
_entity_poly.type
_entity_poly.pdbx_seq_one_letter_code
_entity_poly.pdbx_strand_id
1 'polypeptide(L)'
;MPSHKKRLGELLLEKGILSPEQLEYALRFQQRGNKFLGQILISIGLTTEFEVYKALSELLHVDFVNLEHATVHKHVTELVPKLLVVTRDILPLYVEDNYLYLVMENPRDFDVIQIVEFSTHRQVKPLIATPSQLQRTIHRVYGIKVGSNIKPARPDELEQLGLSATHLDQYQCLLQHSHGVIIVTEPSSPENGKMATMYATLKALNQNPVKNIVTIEDPVEYELPGIKQIQVNEESGLSFHSILSLLSGHDPNIQRDYNVILIGELRDAETARILMRLSETGHLILSTLQTEDTVAAIHHLSRLGDVSKFVASNLLGVLAQRLVRELCAECKQLYQPNERELLSLGIQKTDETPFVCYQRQGCPTCNYTGYSGYVGLYEILVMNDRLRHEIAKCPPKHQLRRLTSNIGIKTLLEDGIEKIRQGITSIDEVIQACCEKCRGCGRAVVGTEQVCPFCGFHLYDSCEACGAKLDVEWMMCPFCGVRKPKALPSASAKNA
;
A
#
# COMPACT_ATOMS: atom_id res chain seq x y z
N MET A 1 -23.46 41.57 26.02
CA MET A 1 -23.91 40.27 25.48
C MET A 1 -22.75 39.68 24.71
N PRO A 2 -22.33 38.42 24.96
CA PRO A 2 -21.23 37.84 24.19
C PRO A 2 -21.68 37.72 22.73
N SER A 3 -20.92 38.27 21.79
CA SER A 3 -21.27 38.17 20.38
C SER A 3 -21.26 36.70 19.99
N HIS A 4 -22.39 36.20 19.51
CA HIS A 4 -22.50 34.84 18.99
C HIS A 4 -21.59 34.78 17.76
N LYS A 5 -20.36 34.26 17.91
CA LYS A 5 -19.46 34.05 16.77
C LYS A 5 -20.17 33.08 15.83
N LYS A 6 -20.57 33.59 14.66
CA LYS A 6 -21.23 32.79 13.62
C LYS A 6 -20.40 31.54 13.33
N ARG A 7 -21.06 30.39 13.15
CA ARG A 7 -20.39 29.14 12.79
C ARG A 7 -20.42 28.94 11.27
N LEU A 8 -19.50 28.12 10.74
CA LEU A 8 -19.45 27.81 9.30
C LEU A 8 -20.81 27.32 8.77
N GLY A 9 -21.47 26.41 9.49
CA GLY A 9 -22.78 25.89 9.10
C GLY A 9 -23.86 26.97 9.01
N GLU A 10 -23.89 27.92 9.94
CA GLU A 10 -24.83 29.04 9.92
C GLU A 10 -24.59 29.96 8.71
N LEU A 11 -23.32 30.21 8.37
CA LEU A 11 -22.97 31.03 7.21
C LEU A 11 -23.34 30.35 5.89
N LEU A 12 -23.19 29.02 5.80
CA LEU A 12 -23.60 28.25 4.63
C LEU A 12 -25.14 28.19 4.47
N LEU A 13 -25.90 28.15 5.57
CA LEU A 13 -27.36 28.29 5.55
C LEU A 13 -27.78 29.68 5.08
N GLU A 14 -27.18 30.75 5.62
CA GLU A 14 -27.49 32.13 5.25
C GLU A 14 -27.25 32.39 3.74
N LYS A 15 -26.22 31.76 3.17
CA LYS A 15 -25.91 31.84 1.73
C LYS A 15 -26.79 30.93 0.86
N GLY A 16 -27.68 30.14 1.45
CA GLY A 16 -28.54 29.20 0.73
C GLY A 16 -27.80 28.02 0.09
N ILE A 17 -26.56 27.74 0.53
CA ILE A 17 -25.76 26.62 0.04
C ILE A 17 -26.25 25.31 0.67
N LEU A 18 -26.72 25.38 1.92
CA LEU A 18 -27.29 24.25 2.64
C LEU A 18 -28.72 24.53 3.09
N SER A 19 -29.52 23.47 3.21
CA SER A 19 -30.77 23.48 3.98
C SER A 19 -30.53 23.12 5.46
N PRO A 20 -31.43 23.50 6.38
CA PRO A 20 -31.34 23.11 7.79
C PRO A 20 -31.22 21.59 7.99
N GLU A 21 -31.97 20.82 7.21
CA GLU A 21 -31.96 19.35 7.25
C GLU A 21 -30.62 18.78 6.78
N GLN A 22 -30.04 19.35 5.72
CA GLN A 22 -28.72 18.97 5.19
C GLN A 22 -27.60 19.25 6.20
N LEU A 23 -27.67 20.41 6.89
CA LEU A 23 -26.70 20.74 7.94
C LEU A 23 -26.84 19.80 9.14
N GLU A 24 -28.07 19.51 9.58
CA GLU A 24 -28.30 18.58 10.71
C GLU A 24 -27.78 17.18 10.38
N TYR A 25 -28.02 16.70 9.15
CA TYR A 25 -27.48 15.44 8.67
C TYR A 25 -25.94 15.41 8.77
N ALA A 26 -25.25 16.43 8.24
CA ALA A 26 -23.79 16.52 8.30
C ALA A 26 -23.24 16.60 9.74
N LEU A 27 -23.91 17.32 10.64
CA LEU A 27 -23.52 17.44 12.05
C LEU A 27 -23.60 16.09 12.80
N ARG A 28 -24.55 15.21 12.44
CA ARG A 28 -24.61 13.85 13.00
C ARG A 28 -23.37 13.01 12.64
N PHE A 29 -22.79 13.20 11.46
CA PHE A 29 -21.52 12.57 11.09
C PHE A 29 -20.33 13.18 11.82
N GLN A 30 -20.34 14.50 12.03
CA GLN A 30 -19.28 15.19 12.76
C GLN A 30 -19.18 14.72 14.22
N GLN A 31 -20.32 14.45 14.87
CA GLN A 31 -20.32 13.95 16.26
C GLN A 31 -19.67 12.56 16.42
N ARG A 32 -19.56 11.78 15.34
CA ARG A 32 -19.02 10.42 15.36
C ARG A 32 -17.55 10.34 14.93
N GLY A 33 -16.91 11.46 14.55
CA GLY A 33 -15.53 11.46 14.08
C GLY A 33 -14.81 12.78 14.30
N ASN A 34 -13.55 12.86 13.84
CA ASN A 34 -12.71 14.04 14.00
C ASN A 34 -12.63 14.93 12.74
N LYS A 35 -13.40 14.64 11.68
CA LYS A 35 -13.37 15.45 10.45
C LYS A 35 -13.98 16.83 10.67
N PHE A 36 -13.43 17.81 9.99
CA PHE A 36 -13.96 19.16 9.94
C PHE A 36 -15.31 19.19 9.19
N LEU A 37 -16.27 20.00 9.64
CA LEU A 37 -17.62 20.06 9.05
C LEU A 37 -17.58 20.30 7.54
N GLY A 38 -16.70 21.20 7.07
CA GLY A 38 -16.52 21.47 5.64
C GLY A 38 -16.12 20.23 4.83
N GLN A 39 -15.17 19.43 5.35
CA GLN A 39 -14.73 18.19 4.71
C GLN A 39 -15.87 17.17 4.62
N ILE A 40 -16.67 17.06 5.69
CA ILE A 40 -17.85 16.19 5.71
C ILE A 40 -18.81 16.61 4.60
N LEU A 41 -19.21 17.89 4.56
CA LEU A 41 -20.17 18.42 3.58
C LEU A 41 -19.73 18.19 2.13
N ILE A 42 -18.43 18.33 1.84
CA ILE A 42 -17.87 18.03 0.51
C ILE A 42 -17.93 16.54 0.21
N SER A 43 -17.52 15.69 1.16
CA SER A 43 -17.44 14.23 0.95
C SER A 43 -18.81 13.58 0.67
N ILE A 44 -19.89 14.14 1.21
CA ILE A 44 -21.27 13.67 0.98
C ILE A 44 -21.97 14.42 -0.16
N GLY A 45 -21.24 15.27 -0.90
CA GLY A 45 -21.73 15.94 -2.11
C GLY A 45 -22.74 17.06 -1.87
N LEU A 46 -22.80 17.63 -0.66
CA LEU A 46 -23.75 18.71 -0.34
C LEU A 46 -23.23 20.11 -0.69
N THR A 47 -21.92 20.27 -0.89
CA THR A 47 -21.28 21.55 -1.24
C THR A 47 -19.93 21.30 -1.93
N THR A 48 -19.33 22.36 -2.48
CA THR A 48 -18.01 22.32 -3.10
C THR A 48 -16.91 22.86 -2.19
N GLU A 49 -15.64 22.52 -2.47
CA GLU A 49 -14.48 23.14 -1.80
C GLU A 49 -14.50 24.67 -1.92
N PHE A 50 -14.85 25.20 -3.09
CA PHE A 50 -14.90 26.63 -3.33
C PHE A 50 -15.89 27.32 -2.39
N GLU A 51 -17.11 26.81 -2.27
CA GLU A 51 -18.16 27.36 -1.41
C GLU A 51 -17.75 27.35 0.06
N VAL A 52 -17.17 26.24 0.54
CA VAL A 52 -16.70 26.09 1.92
C VAL A 52 -15.58 27.07 2.23
N TYR A 53 -14.52 27.10 1.41
CA TYR A 53 -13.34 27.93 1.69
C TYR A 53 -13.62 29.42 1.44
N LYS A 54 -14.55 29.76 0.55
CA LYS A 54 -15.05 31.13 0.41
C LYS A 54 -15.84 31.59 1.62
N ALA A 55 -16.70 30.73 2.18
CA ALA A 55 -17.39 31.03 3.44
C ALA A 55 -16.41 31.14 4.62
N LEU A 56 -15.40 30.28 4.69
CA LEU A 56 -14.34 30.35 5.70
C LEU A 56 -13.54 31.66 5.61
N SER A 57 -13.24 32.14 4.41
CA SER A 57 -12.50 33.40 4.21
C SER A 57 -13.25 34.57 4.85
N GLU A 58 -14.56 34.64 4.66
CA GLU A 58 -15.43 35.67 5.26
C GLU A 58 -15.51 35.52 6.78
N LEU A 59 -15.66 34.29 7.27
CA LEU A 59 -15.75 34.01 8.70
C LEU A 59 -14.46 34.34 9.46
N LEU A 60 -13.32 34.13 8.82
CA LEU A 60 -12.00 34.34 9.40
C LEU A 60 -11.44 35.74 9.14
N HIS A 61 -12.11 36.54 8.31
CA HIS A 61 -11.62 37.83 7.82
C HIS A 61 -10.24 37.73 7.16
N VAL A 62 -10.09 36.72 6.30
CA VAL A 62 -8.86 36.43 5.54
C VAL A 62 -9.22 36.43 4.06
N ASP A 63 -8.35 36.99 3.22
CA ASP A 63 -8.59 37.07 1.78
C ASP A 63 -8.52 35.69 1.12
N PHE A 64 -9.55 35.36 0.34
CA PHE A 64 -9.57 34.17 -0.51
C PHE A 64 -8.85 34.45 -1.82
N VAL A 65 -7.93 33.57 -2.21
CA VAL A 65 -7.16 33.68 -3.46
C VAL A 65 -7.44 32.50 -4.37
N ASN A 66 -7.71 32.78 -5.65
CA ASN A 66 -7.75 31.76 -6.69
C ASN A 66 -6.34 31.54 -7.27
N LEU A 67 -5.82 30.31 -7.16
CA LEU A 67 -4.45 29.98 -7.54
C LEU A 67 -4.28 29.45 -8.97
N GLU A 68 -5.38 29.26 -9.72
CA GLU A 68 -5.33 28.65 -11.07
C GLU A 68 -4.33 29.35 -12.00
N HIS A 69 -4.30 30.68 -11.95
CA HIS A 69 -3.41 31.53 -12.75
C HIS A 69 -2.38 32.31 -11.92
N ALA A 70 -2.19 31.95 -10.65
CA ALA A 70 -1.24 32.63 -9.79
C ALA A 70 0.21 32.38 -10.26
N THR A 71 0.95 33.46 -10.47
CA THR A 71 2.38 33.44 -10.77
C THR A 71 3.18 33.68 -9.50
N VAL A 72 4.00 32.70 -9.11
CA VAL A 72 4.91 32.82 -7.96
C VAL A 72 6.32 33.03 -8.46
N HIS A 73 6.95 34.13 -8.06
CA HIS A 73 8.33 34.40 -8.45
C HIS A 73 9.31 33.47 -7.71
N LYS A 74 10.33 33.00 -8.42
CA LYS A 74 11.33 32.05 -7.89
C LYS A 74 11.96 32.51 -6.58
N HIS A 75 12.32 33.79 -6.47
CA HIS A 75 12.91 34.34 -5.24
C HIS A 75 11.97 34.24 -4.02
N VAL A 76 10.65 34.22 -4.22
CA VAL A 76 9.66 34.03 -3.14
C VAL A 76 9.60 32.57 -2.71
N THR A 77 9.66 31.65 -3.67
CA THR A 77 9.62 30.20 -3.41
C THR A 77 10.81 29.71 -2.59
N GLU A 78 11.94 30.41 -2.67
CA GLU A 78 13.19 30.10 -1.96
C GLU A 78 13.22 30.63 -0.52
N LEU A 79 12.29 31.53 -0.14
CA LEU A 79 12.24 32.10 1.21
C LEU A 79 11.82 31.05 2.24
N VAL A 80 10.84 30.22 1.88
CA VAL A 80 10.31 29.18 2.77
C VAL A 80 10.91 27.85 2.36
N PRO A 81 11.51 27.08 3.29
CA PRO A 81 12.03 25.75 2.98
C PRO A 81 10.97 24.88 2.31
N LYS A 82 11.28 24.32 1.14
CA LYS A 82 10.34 23.48 0.35
C LYS A 82 9.71 22.36 1.19
N LEU A 83 10.47 21.79 2.12
CA LEU A 83 9.99 20.75 3.01
C LEU A 83 8.87 21.24 3.94
N LEU A 84 8.95 22.47 4.43
CA LEU A 84 7.89 23.08 5.23
C LEU A 84 6.65 23.38 4.37
N VAL A 85 6.84 23.88 3.15
CA VAL A 85 5.78 24.11 2.15
C VAL A 85 4.94 22.86 1.91
N VAL A 86 5.61 21.73 1.62
CA VAL A 86 4.94 20.46 1.28
C VAL A 86 4.33 19.80 2.51
N THR A 87 5.03 19.78 3.65
CA THR A 87 4.52 19.10 4.86
C THR A 87 3.41 19.87 5.56
N ARG A 88 3.32 21.19 5.38
CA ARG A 88 2.30 22.03 6.01
C ARG A 88 1.24 22.58 5.04
N ASP A 89 1.29 22.17 3.77
CA ASP A 89 0.38 22.67 2.72
C ASP A 89 0.28 24.20 2.75
N ILE A 90 1.44 24.86 2.67
CA ILE A 90 1.54 26.32 2.62
C ILE A 90 2.25 26.75 1.36
N LEU A 91 1.86 27.90 0.79
CA LEU A 91 2.47 28.43 -0.43
C LEU A 91 2.84 29.91 -0.22
N PRO A 92 4.13 30.27 -0.21
CA PRO A 92 4.54 31.67 -0.23
C PRO A 92 4.19 32.25 -1.61
N LEU A 93 3.28 33.23 -1.65
CA LEU A 93 2.71 33.75 -2.89
C LEU A 93 3.49 34.94 -3.44
N TYR A 94 3.68 35.96 -2.61
CA TYR A 94 4.50 37.14 -2.90
C TYR A 94 4.94 37.83 -1.61
N VAL A 95 5.88 38.76 -1.74
CA VAL A 95 6.36 39.61 -0.65
C VAL A 95 6.03 41.06 -1.00
N GLU A 96 5.52 41.79 -0.02
CA GLU A 96 5.30 43.24 -0.09
C GLU A 96 5.85 43.87 1.19
N ASP A 97 6.79 44.81 1.06
CA ASP A 97 7.53 45.38 2.19
C ASP A 97 8.14 44.30 3.11
N ASN A 98 7.69 44.24 4.36
CA ASN A 98 8.10 43.25 5.35
C ASN A 98 7.10 42.08 5.51
N TYR A 99 6.06 42.04 4.67
CA TYR A 99 5.00 41.04 4.75
C TYR A 99 5.18 39.95 3.68
N LEU A 100 5.23 38.70 4.13
CA LEU A 100 5.11 37.52 3.30
C LEU A 100 3.64 37.11 3.24
N TYR A 101 3.04 37.17 2.06
CA TYR A 101 1.69 36.68 1.84
C TYR A 101 1.74 35.16 1.64
N LEU A 102 1.21 34.44 2.61
CA LEU A 102 1.30 32.98 2.70
C LEU A 102 -0.08 32.37 2.52
N VAL A 103 -0.27 31.59 1.46
CA VAL A 103 -1.52 30.86 1.27
C VAL A 103 -1.49 29.61 2.13
N MET A 104 -2.52 29.42 2.93
CA MET A 104 -2.64 28.33 3.91
C MET A 104 -4.04 27.71 3.82
N GLU A 105 -4.13 26.40 4.07
CA GLU A 105 -5.43 25.76 4.25
C GLU A 105 -6.12 26.25 5.54
N ASN A 106 -5.36 26.39 6.63
CA ASN A 106 -5.82 26.92 7.90
C ASN A 106 -5.08 28.24 8.26
N PRO A 107 -5.68 29.40 7.98
CA PRO A 107 -5.12 30.72 8.33
C PRO A 107 -4.93 30.99 9.83
N ARG A 108 -5.44 30.12 10.72
CA ARG A 108 -5.29 30.24 12.17
C ARG A 108 -4.24 29.31 12.75
N ASP A 109 -3.47 28.63 11.90
CA ASP A 109 -2.33 27.83 12.35
C ASP A 109 -1.18 28.78 12.73
N PHE A 110 -1.26 29.30 13.97
CA PHE A 110 -0.29 30.26 14.49
C PHE A 110 1.11 29.65 14.63
N ASP A 111 1.22 28.34 14.81
CA ASP A 111 2.50 27.65 14.91
C ASP A 111 3.21 27.68 13.55
N VAL A 112 2.51 27.33 12.47
CA VAL A 112 3.07 27.42 11.11
C VAL A 112 3.42 28.85 10.75
N ILE A 113 2.56 29.82 11.09
CA ILE A 113 2.83 31.26 10.91
C ILE A 113 4.14 31.63 11.60
N GLN A 114 4.29 31.33 12.90
CA GLN A 114 5.49 31.67 13.66
C GLN A 114 6.77 31.00 13.11
N ILE A 115 6.68 29.73 12.70
CA ILE A 115 7.82 29.02 12.10
C ILE A 115 8.25 29.71 10.80
N VAL A 116 7.29 30.10 9.96
CA VAL A 116 7.57 30.81 8.71
C VAL A 116 8.12 32.20 9.00
N GLU A 117 7.54 32.95 9.94
CA GLU A 117 8.05 34.27 10.33
C GLU A 117 9.49 34.20 10.85
N PHE A 118 9.77 33.22 11.71
CA PHE A 118 11.09 32.99 12.27
C PHE A 118 12.12 32.63 11.20
N SER A 119 11.78 31.70 10.30
CA SER A 119 12.70 31.22 9.24
C SER A 119 12.93 32.26 8.14
N THR A 120 11.94 33.09 7.86
CA THR A 120 12.00 34.09 6.78
C THR A 120 12.37 35.50 7.27
N HIS A 121 12.38 35.73 8.59
CA HIS A 121 12.52 37.06 9.21
C HIS A 121 11.53 38.11 8.68
N ARG A 122 10.30 37.68 8.35
CA ARG A 122 9.22 38.52 7.79
C ARG A 122 7.95 38.30 8.58
N GLN A 123 7.05 39.28 8.56
CA GLN A 123 5.70 39.09 9.12
C GLN A 123 4.84 38.33 8.11
N VAL A 124 4.04 37.39 8.56
CA VAL A 124 3.18 36.60 7.66
C VAL A 124 1.79 37.21 7.60
N LYS A 125 1.30 37.44 6.39
CA LYS A 125 -0.12 37.71 6.11
C LYS A 125 -0.74 36.44 5.54
N PRO A 126 -1.59 35.73 6.30
CA PRO A 126 -2.20 34.52 5.79
C PRO A 126 -3.24 34.87 4.71
N LEU A 127 -3.33 34.01 3.71
CA LEU A 127 -4.33 33.97 2.66
C LEU A 127 -4.94 32.58 2.65
N ILE A 128 -6.18 32.44 2.16
CA ILE A 128 -6.84 31.14 2.09
C ILE A 128 -7.15 30.78 0.63
N ALA A 129 -6.98 29.51 0.28
CA ALA A 129 -7.38 28.96 -1.01
C ALA A 129 -8.02 27.58 -0.78
N THR A 130 -8.60 27.00 -1.84
CA THR A 130 -9.07 25.60 -1.75
C THR A 130 -7.88 24.64 -1.64
N PRO A 131 -7.99 23.53 -0.87
CA PRO A 131 -6.92 22.53 -0.73
C PRO A 131 -6.46 22.00 -2.09
N SER A 132 -7.41 21.72 -2.99
CA SER A 132 -7.11 21.23 -4.34
C SER A 132 -6.27 22.22 -5.15
N GLN A 133 -6.60 23.52 -5.10
CA GLN A 133 -5.83 24.55 -5.82
C GLN A 133 -4.45 24.77 -5.19
N LEU A 134 -4.36 24.71 -3.87
CA LEU A 134 -3.11 24.89 -3.13
C LEU A 134 -2.12 23.78 -3.45
N GLN A 135 -2.53 22.51 -3.34
CA GLN A 135 -1.69 21.36 -3.64
C GLN A 135 -1.21 21.35 -5.10
N ARG A 136 -2.13 21.53 -6.07
CA ARG A 136 -1.75 21.62 -7.49
C ARG A 136 -0.75 22.73 -7.77
N THR A 137 -0.90 23.87 -7.10
CA THR A 137 0.01 25.00 -7.29
C THR A 137 1.38 24.74 -6.66
N ILE A 138 1.42 24.15 -5.46
CA ILE A 138 2.67 23.70 -4.84
C ILE A 138 3.39 22.70 -5.77
N HIS A 139 2.67 21.73 -6.33
CA HIS A 139 3.25 20.76 -7.25
C HIS A 139 3.84 21.43 -8.51
N ARG A 140 3.08 22.34 -9.13
CA ARG A 140 3.51 23.12 -10.30
C ARG A 140 4.74 23.97 -10.00
N VAL A 141 4.72 24.72 -8.90
CA VAL A 141 5.76 25.71 -8.56
C VAL A 141 7.06 25.04 -8.12
N TYR A 142 6.97 23.95 -7.36
CA TYR A 142 8.15 23.24 -6.83
C TYR A 142 8.59 22.02 -7.65
N GLY A 143 8.01 21.84 -8.84
CA GLY A 143 8.41 20.81 -9.80
C GLY A 143 8.13 19.38 -9.33
N ILE A 144 7.08 19.17 -8.54
CA ILE A 144 6.66 17.84 -8.11
C ILE A 144 5.90 17.21 -9.28
N LYS A 145 6.57 16.30 -10.00
CA LYS A 145 6.00 15.60 -11.15
C LYS A 145 5.02 14.54 -10.66
N VAL A 146 3.72 14.81 -10.71
CA VAL A 146 2.69 13.76 -10.65
C VAL A 146 2.84 12.93 -11.91
N GLY A 147 2.99 11.60 -11.77
CA GLY A 147 3.22 10.71 -12.91
C GLY A 147 2.04 10.70 -13.88
N SER A 148 2.05 11.53 -14.92
CA SER A 148 1.03 11.51 -15.96
C SER A 148 1.27 10.36 -16.94
N ASN A 149 0.91 9.15 -16.55
CA ASN A 149 0.62 8.08 -17.49
C ASN A 149 -0.73 7.48 -17.10
N ILE A 150 -1.69 7.54 -18.02
CA ILE A 150 -2.96 6.82 -17.92
C ILE A 150 -2.63 5.34 -17.83
N LYS A 151 -2.63 4.81 -16.61
CA LYS A 151 -2.49 3.38 -16.31
C LYS A 151 -3.88 2.74 -16.32
N PRO A 152 -3.99 1.42 -16.59
CA PRO A 152 -5.27 0.71 -16.75
C PRO A 152 -6.20 0.91 -15.55
N ALA A 153 -7.51 0.71 -15.77
CA ALA A 153 -8.54 0.75 -14.73
C ALA A 153 -8.08 -0.10 -13.53
N ARG A 154 -7.89 0.56 -12.39
CA ARG A 154 -7.49 -0.07 -11.13
C ARG A 154 -8.73 -0.32 -10.29
N PRO A 155 -8.72 -1.36 -9.46
CA PRO A 155 -9.83 -1.64 -8.57
C PRO A 155 -10.08 -0.42 -7.68
N ASP A 156 -11.32 0.08 -7.72
CA ASP A 156 -11.76 1.20 -6.90
C ASP A 156 -12.10 0.77 -5.47
N GLU A 157 -12.35 -0.52 -5.29
CA GLU A 157 -12.81 -1.16 -4.07
C GLU A 157 -11.97 -2.42 -3.75
N LEU A 158 -11.93 -2.81 -2.47
CA LEU A 158 -11.16 -3.99 -2.03
C LEU A 158 -11.70 -5.29 -2.63
N GLU A 159 -13.01 -5.35 -2.85
CA GLU A 159 -13.75 -6.48 -3.41
C GLU A 159 -13.32 -6.76 -4.85
N GLN A 160 -12.91 -5.73 -5.59
CA GLN A 160 -12.45 -5.83 -6.98
C GLN A 160 -11.01 -6.33 -7.09
N LEU A 161 -10.28 -6.48 -5.97
CA LEU A 161 -8.91 -7.03 -5.96
C LEU A 161 -8.89 -8.54 -6.27
N GLY A 162 -10.02 -9.24 -6.07
CA GLY A 162 -10.10 -10.70 -6.19
C GLY A 162 -9.68 -11.43 -4.92
N LEU A 163 -9.83 -10.80 -3.75
CA LEU A 163 -9.70 -11.48 -2.46
C LEU A 163 -10.83 -12.51 -2.32
N SER A 164 -10.51 -13.73 -1.86
CA SER A 164 -11.55 -14.66 -1.41
C SER A 164 -12.29 -14.10 -0.20
N ALA A 165 -13.50 -14.57 0.11
CA ALA A 165 -14.25 -14.08 1.28
C ALA A 165 -13.42 -14.16 2.58
N THR A 166 -12.74 -15.30 2.80
CA THR A 166 -11.84 -15.48 3.95
C THR A 166 -10.68 -14.49 3.95
N HIS A 167 -10.07 -14.24 2.80
CA HIS A 167 -8.96 -13.28 2.68
C HIS A 167 -9.44 -11.84 2.89
N LEU A 168 -10.62 -11.49 2.38
CA LEU A 168 -11.22 -10.18 2.56
C LEU A 168 -11.53 -9.92 4.05
N ASP A 169 -12.15 -10.88 4.73
CA ASP A 169 -12.45 -10.79 6.17
C ASP A 169 -11.16 -10.62 7.00
N GLN A 170 -10.13 -11.42 6.71
CA GLN A 170 -8.82 -11.30 7.37
C GLN A 170 -8.20 -9.92 7.12
N TYR A 171 -8.23 -9.43 5.88
CA TYR A 171 -7.62 -8.15 5.55
C TYR A 171 -8.38 -6.98 6.17
N GLN A 172 -9.71 -6.99 6.12
CA GLN A 172 -10.55 -5.98 6.78
C GLN A 172 -10.31 -5.95 8.30
N CYS A 173 -10.17 -7.11 8.94
CA CYS A 173 -9.81 -7.21 10.36
C CYS A 173 -8.45 -6.53 10.65
N LEU A 174 -7.44 -6.75 9.81
CA LEU A 174 -6.15 -6.06 9.93
C LEU A 174 -6.31 -4.53 9.81
N LEU A 175 -7.09 -4.05 8.84
CA LEU A 175 -7.29 -2.62 8.59
C LEU A 175 -8.06 -1.88 9.72
N GLN A 176 -8.84 -2.61 10.53
CA GLN A 176 -9.56 -2.04 11.68
C GLN A 176 -8.64 -1.69 12.86
N HIS A 177 -7.40 -2.17 12.87
CA HIS A 177 -6.46 -1.88 13.95
C HIS A 177 -6.17 -0.37 14.04
N SER A 178 -5.97 0.12 15.25
CA SER A 178 -5.60 1.52 15.51
C SER A 178 -4.14 1.78 15.16
N HIS A 179 -3.26 0.81 15.40
CA HIS A 179 -1.83 0.91 15.17
C HIS A 179 -1.22 -0.45 14.82
N GLY A 180 0.01 -0.42 14.31
CA GLY A 180 0.77 -1.61 13.89
C GLY A 180 1.16 -1.53 12.42
N VAL A 181 1.83 -2.57 11.91
CA VAL A 181 2.38 -2.61 10.56
C VAL A 181 1.69 -3.68 9.71
N ILE A 182 1.23 -3.31 8.53
CA ILE A 182 0.74 -4.21 7.50
C ILE A 182 1.64 -4.08 6.27
N ILE A 183 2.13 -5.21 5.77
CA ILE A 183 3.00 -5.25 4.60
C ILE A 183 2.29 -5.92 3.44
N VAL A 184 2.29 -5.28 2.27
CA VAL A 184 1.95 -5.92 1.00
C VAL A 184 3.24 -6.30 0.28
N THR A 185 3.36 -7.56 -0.13
CA THR A 185 4.55 -8.02 -0.84
C THR A 185 4.19 -8.65 -2.18
N GLU A 186 4.98 -8.33 -3.18
CA GLU A 186 4.88 -8.89 -4.52
C GLU A 186 6.31 -8.96 -5.08
N PRO A 187 6.71 -10.05 -5.76
CA PRO A 187 7.98 -10.08 -6.49
C PRO A 187 8.00 -8.98 -7.56
N SER A 188 9.18 -8.61 -8.05
CA SER A 188 9.30 -7.55 -9.05
C SER A 188 8.44 -7.88 -10.28
N SER A 189 7.37 -7.11 -10.48
CA SER A 189 6.44 -7.24 -11.59
C SER A 189 6.33 -5.92 -12.35
N PRO A 190 6.11 -5.96 -13.68
CA PRO A 190 5.95 -4.75 -14.48
C PRO A 190 4.63 -4.00 -14.21
N GLU A 191 3.64 -4.66 -13.59
CA GLU A 191 2.25 -4.20 -13.49
C GLU A 191 1.97 -3.36 -12.23
N ASN A 192 2.96 -3.23 -11.32
CA ASN A 192 2.88 -2.52 -10.04
C ASN A 192 1.60 -2.83 -9.23
N GLY A 193 1.27 -4.13 -9.13
CA GLY A 193 0.06 -4.60 -8.46
C GLY A 193 0.00 -4.23 -6.97
N LYS A 194 1.15 -4.24 -6.28
CA LYS A 194 1.27 -3.84 -4.88
C LYS A 194 0.72 -2.43 -4.62
N MET A 195 1.01 -1.46 -5.50
CA MET A 195 0.53 -0.09 -5.32
C MET A 195 -0.96 0.03 -5.62
N ALA A 196 -1.46 -0.71 -6.61
CA ALA A 196 -2.90 -0.76 -6.89
C ALA A 196 -3.69 -1.27 -5.67
N THR A 197 -3.22 -2.35 -5.05
CA THR A 197 -3.77 -2.86 -3.78
C THR A 197 -3.67 -1.81 -2.69
N MET A 198 -2.53 -1.13 -2.56
CA MET A 198 -2.40 -0.11 -1.52
C MET A 198 -3.38 1.05 -1.68
N TYR A 199 -3.61 1.50 -2.90
CA TYR A 199 -4.55 2.58 -3.13
C TYR A 199 -6.01 2.17 -2.91
N ALA A 200 -6.40 0.94 -3.29
CA ALA A 200 -7.73 0.41 -2.94
C ALA A 200 -7.91 0.37 -1.41
N THR A 201 -6.88 -0.06 -0.68
CA THR A 201 -6.85 -0.03 0.79
C THR A 201 -6.98 1.38 1.36
N LEU A 202 -6.26 2.35 0.79
CA LEU A 202 -6.33 3.74 1.23
C LEU A 202 -7.71 4.35 0.97
N LYS A 203 -8.34 4.07 -0.17
CA LYS A 203 -9.73 4.47 -0.45
C LYS A 203 -10.69 3.90 0.59
N ALA A 204 -10.60 2.60 0.89
CA ALA A 204 -11.43 1.95 1.90
C ALA A 204 -11.23 2.57 3.30
N LEU A 205 -9.98 2.88 3.69
CA LEU A 205 -9.69 3.54 4.96
C LEU A 205 -10.19 4.99 5.01
N ASN A 206 -10.14 5.72 3.89
CA ASN A 206 -10.57 7.13 3.82
C ASN A 206 -12.09 7.31 4.00
N GLN A 207 -12.87 6.26 3.75
CA GLN A 207 -14.31 6.24 4.05
C GLN A 207 -14.58 6.43 5.55
N ASN A 208 -13.65 6.01 6.42
CA ASN A 208 -13.77 6.23 7.84
C ASN A 208 -13.37 7.68 8.20
N PRO A 209 -14.28 8.51 8.75
CA PRO A 209 -13.97 9.89 9.07
C PRO A 209 -12.91 10.05 10.17
N VAL A 210 -12.70 9.04 11.02
CA VAL A 210 -11.70 9.10 12.09
C VAL A 210 -10.28 8.92 11.55
N LYS A 211 -10.12 8.29 10.37
CA LYS A 211 -8.81 8.01 9.79
C LYS A 211 -8.31 9.23 9.02
N ASN A 212 -7.12 9.72 9.39
CA ASN A 212 -6.43 10.77 8.66
C ASN A 212 -5.12 10.19 8.12
N ILE A 213 -4.91 10.36 6.83
CA ILE A 213 -4.03 9.51 6.03
C ILE A 213 -2.98 10.38 5.34
N VAL A 214 -1.72 9.99 5.48
CA VAL A 214 -0.59 10.55 4.72
C VAL A 214 0.17 9.44 4.00
N THR A 215 0.62 9.71 2.77
CA THR A 215 1.44 8.78 1.99
C THR A 215 2.79 9.42 1.64
N ILE A 216 3.82 8.59 1.53
CA ILE A 216 5.15 8.96 1.04
C ILE A 216 5.51 8.01 -0.10
N GLU A 217 5.67 8.55 -1.30
CA GLU A 217 5.73 7.76 -2.54
C GLU A 217 6.84 8.26 -3.49
N ASP A 218 7.37 7.36 -4.32
CA ASP A 218 8.45 7.64 -5.27
C ASP A 218 8.20 6.92 -6.61
N PRO A 219 7.50 7.55 -7.59
CA PRO A 219 6.70 8.78 -7.49
C PRO A 219 5.24 8.50 -7.09
N VAL A 220 4.46 9.57 -6.84
CA VAL A 220 3.00 9.47 -6.73
C VAL A 220 2.43 9.14 -8.11
N GLU A 221 1.72 8.00 -8.20
CA GLU A 221 1.21 7.52 -9.48
C GLU A 221 -0.11 8.17 -9.89
N TYR A 222 -0.99 8.45 -8.93
CA TYR A 222 -2.20 9.25 -9.14
C TYR A 222 -2.69 9.88 -7.84
N GLU A 223 -3.47 10.95 -7.97
CA GLU A 223 -4.01 11.70 -6.83
C GLU A 223 -5.25 11.02 -6.25
N LEU A 224 -5.27 10.83 -4.93
CA LEU A 224 -6.36 10.27 -4.14
C LEU A 224 -7.08 11.41 -3.39
N PRO A 225 -8.34 11.73 -3.74
CA PRO A 225 -9.09 12.79 -3.06
C PRO A 225 -9.20 12.56 -1.55
N GLY A 226 -8.92 13.60 -0.76
CA GLY A 226 -8.99 13.56 0.70
C GLY A 226 -7.84 12.83 1.39
N ILE A 227 -6.80 12.44 0.65
CA ILE A 227 -5.59 11.82 1.20
C ILE A 227 -4.39 12.72 0.87
N LYS A 228 -3.55 13.00 1.87
CA LYS A 228 -2.33 13.77 1.63
C LYS A 228 -1.25 12.87 1.07
N GLN A 229 -0.75 13.18 -0.12
CA GLN A 229 0.30 12.40 -0.76
C GLN A 229 1.56 13.23 -0.95
N ILE A 230 2.67 12.75 -0.39
CA ILE A 230 3.97 13.40 -0.45
C ILE A 230 4.86 12.61 -1.40
N GLN A 231 5.35 13.27 -2.45
CA GLN A 231 6.31 12.66 -3.36
C GLN A 231 7.75 12.89 -2.90
N VAL A 232 8.54 11.82 -2.92
CA VAL A 232 9.99 11.87 -2.68
C VAL A 232 10.68 12.64 -3.79
N ASN A 233 11.61 13.52 -3.40
CA ASN A 233 12.42 14.31 -4.31
C ASN A 233 13.80 14.54 -3.72
N GLU A 234 14.70 13.59 -4.01
CA GLU A 234 16.09 13.58 -3.56
C GLU A 234 16.86 14.84 -3.98
N GLU A 235 16.63 15.36 -5.20
CA GLU A 235 17.30 16.59 -5.69
C GLU A 235 17.01 17.82 -4.81
N SER A 236 15.86 17.81 -4.13
CA SER A 236 15.45 18.86 -3.20
C SER A 236 15.61 18.52 -1.72
N GLY A 237 16.25 17.40 -1.38
CA GLY A 237 16.45 16.93 0.00
C GLY A 237 15.22 16.31 0.66
N LEU A 238 14.16 16.00 -0.12
CA LEU A 238 12.94 15.33 0.33
C LEU A 238 13.08 13.81 0.19
N SER A 239 13.98 13.20 0.96
CA SER A 239 14.14 11.75 1.02
C SER A 239 13.07 11.10 1.92
N PHE A 240 12.87 9.78 1.80
CA PHE A 240 12.00 9.03 2.71
C PHE A 240 12.35 9.30 4.18
N HIS A 241 13.65 9.31 4.50
CA HIS A 241 14.13 9.57 5.85
C HIS A 241 13.77 10.97 6.33
N SER A 242 14.00 12.02 5.55
CA SER A 242 13.74 13.40 6.00
C SER A 242 12.25 13.66 6.22
N ILE A 243 11.40 13.12 5.35
CA ILE A 243 9.94 13.22 5.49
C ILE A 243 9.46 12.46 6.73
N LEU A 244 9.94 11.21 6.94
CA LEU A 244 9.55 10.43 8.11
C LEU A 244 10.06 11.01 9.42
N SER A 245 11.29 11.51 9.44
CA SER A 245 11.88 12.13 10.64
C SER A 245 11.05 13.33 11.09
N LEU A 246 10.48 14.09 10.15
CA LEU A 246 9.53 15.16 10.47
C LEU A 246 8.19 14.64 11.00
N LEU A 247 7.61 13.61 10.37
CA LEU A 247 6.38 12.99 10.87
C LEU A 247 6.58 12.37 12.26
N SER A 248 7.79 11.90 12.57
CA SER A 248 8.17 11.31 13.85
C SER A 248 8.68 12.32 14.91
N GLY A 249 8.67 13.61 14.58
CA GLY A 249 9.47 14.64 15.24
C GLY A 249 9.28 14.79 16.76
N HIS A 250 10.33 15.31 17.40
CA HIS A 250 10.45 15.71 18.82
C HIS A 250 9.50 16.85 19.25
N ASP A 251 8.58 17.28 18.38
CA ASP A 251 7.64 18.36 18.64
C ASP A 251 6.24 17.78 18.95
N PRO A 252 5.77 17.89 20.21
CA PRO A 252 4.50 17.34 20.65
C PRO A 252 3.27 17.94 19.94
N ASN A 253 3.42 19.04 19.19
CA ASN A 253 2.34 19.63 18.38
C ASN A 253 2.18 18.97 17.00
N ILE A 254 3.21 18.30 16.47
CA ILE A 254 3.18 17.60 15.18
C ILE A 254 2.51 16.22 15.30
N GLN A 255 2.33 15.76 16.53
CA GLN A 255 2.15 14.35 16.89
C GLN A 255 0.73 13.79 16.71
N ARG A 256 -0.22 14.50 16.08
CA ARG A 256 -1.65 14.13 16.21
C ARG A 256 -2.55 14.23 14.97
N ASP A 257 -2.07 14.73 13.84
CA ASP A 257 -2.97 14.87 12.71
C ASP A 257 -3.19 13.55 11.97
N TYR A 258 -2.13 12.79 11.66
CA TYR A 258 -2.23 11.54 10.89
C TYR A 258 -2.21 10.31 11.79
N ASN A 259 -3.06 9.33 11.48
CA ASN A 259 -3.09 8.04 12.17
C ASN A 259 -2.88 6.84 11.24
N VAL A 260 -2.91 7.06 9.92
CA VAL A 260 -2.49 6.08 8.91
C VAL A 260 -1.35 6.67 8.08
N ILE A 261 -0.26 5.92 7.95
CA ILE A 261 0.90 6.31 7.16
C ILE A 261 1.20 5.22 6.13
N LEU A 262 1.16 5.57 4.84
CA LEU A 262 1.65 4.70 3.76
C LEU A 262 3.08 5.10 3.40
N ILE A 263 3.97 4.10 3.29
CA ILE A 263 5.26 4.25 2.61
C ILE A 263 5.27 3.36 1.37
N GLY A 264 5.52 3.97 0.22
CA GLY A 264 5.47 3.29 -1.06
C GLY A 264 6.31 2.02 -1.11
N GLU A 265 7.53 2.03 -0.56
CA GLU A 265 8.39 0.85 -0.48
C GLU A 265 9.39 0.94 0.67
N LEU A 266 9.54 -0.15 1.42
CA LEU A 266 10.57 -0.32 2.43
C LEU A 266 11.86 -0.81 1.77
N ARG A 267 12.88 0.05 1.69
CA ARG A 267 14.16 -0.27 1.03
C ARG A 267 15.31 -0.51 1.99
N ASP A 268 15.36 0.27 3.08
CA ASP A 268 16.54 0.34 3.94
C ASP A 268 16.21 0.19 5.43
N ALA A 269 17.25 -0.10 6.20
CA ALA A 269 17.18 -0.33 7.64
C ALA A 269 16.79 0.92 8.45
N GLU A 270 17.10 2.11 7.96
CA GLU A 270 16.86 3.35 8.69
C GLU A 270 15.37 3.74 8.61
N THR A 271 14.81 3.73 7.40
CA THR A 271 13.38 3.89 7.13
C THR A 271 12.57 2.85 7.93
N ALA A 272 13.00 1.59 7.93
CA ALA A 272 12.36 0.55 8.72
C ALA A 272 12.32 0.91 10.21
N ARG A 273 13.45 1.30 10.82
CA ARG A 273 13.51 1.67 12.25
C ARG A 273 12.62 2.85 12.62
N ILE A 274 12.49 3.85 11.75
CA ILE A 274 11.62 5.01 12.01
C ILE A 274 10.15 4.60 11.94
N LEU A 275 9.76 3.86 10.90
CA LEU A 275 8.42 3.29 10.78
C LEU A 275 8.06 2.48 12.01
N MET A 276 9.01 1.67 12.46
CA MET A 276 8.81 0.84 13.62
C MET A 276 8.42 1.68 14.85
N ARG A 277 9.20 2.71 15.17
CA ARG A 277 8.87 3.64 16.27
C ARG A 277 7.51 4.33 16.11
N LEU A 278 7.14 4.71 14.88
CA LEU A 278 5.83 5.33 14.61
C LEU A 278 4.66 4.39 14.93
N SER A 279 4.81 3.08 14.72
CA SER A 279 3.72 2.15 15.02
C SER A 279 3.51 1.94 16.52
N GLU A 280 4.57 2.10 17.32
CA GLU A 280 4.51 2.05 18.80
C GLU A 280 3.83 3.29 19.37
N THR A 281 3.90 4.41 18.66
CA THR A 281 3.25 5.67 19.05
C THR A 281 1.80 5.78 18.58
N GLY A 282 1.20 4.68 18.12
CA GLY A 282 -0.24 4.61 17.83
C GLY A 282 -0.62 4.82 16.36
N HIS A 283 0.32 4.70 15.41
CA HIS A 283 0.04 4.81 13.98
C HIS A 283 -0.17 3.45 13.32
N LEU A 284 -1.13 3.37 12.40
CA LEU A 284 -1.27 2.24 11.48
C LEU A 284 -0.38 2.50 10.25
N ILE A 285 0.54 1.59 9.99
CA ILE A 285 1.55 1.74 8.95
C ILE A 285 1.29 0.72 7.86
N LEU A 286 1.24 1.22 6.64
CA LEU A 286 1.11 0.45 5.43
C LEU A 286 2.42 0.59 4.65
N SER A 287 2.97 -0.51 4.15
CA SER A 287 4.11 -0.43 3.24
C SER A 287 4.22 -1.63 2.31
N THR A 288 5.09 -1.52 1.31
CA THR A 288 5.36 -2.60 0.38
C THR A 288 6.80 -3.13 0.48
N LEU A 289 6.96 -4.43 0.20
CA LEU A 289 8.26 -5.11 0.09
C LEU A 289 8.32 -5.96 -1.19
N GLN A 290 9.51 -6.11 -1.77
CA GLN A 290 9.72 -7.03 -2.88
C GLN A 290 10.20 -8.39 -2.38
N THR A 291 9.27 -9.32 -2.18
CA THR A 291 9.57 -10.71 -1.80
C THR A 291 8.57 -11.68 -2.42
N GLU A 292 8.89 -12.98 -2.41
CA GLU A 292 8.15 -14.01 -3.13
C GLU A 292 6.89 -14.52 -2.41
N ASP A 293 6.90 -14.48 -1.07
CA ASP A 293 5.87 -15.04 -0.19
C ASP A 293 5.87 -14.38 1.20
N THR A 294 4.87 -14.69 2.04
CA THR A 294 4.73 -14.07 3.36
C THR A 294 5.91 -14.37 4.29
N VAL A 295 6.48 -15.58 4.21
CA VAL A 295 7.60 -16.02 5.04
C VAL A 295 8.89 -15.29 4.67
N ALA A 296 9.12 -15.06 3.37
CA ALA A 296 10.23 -14.29 2.86
C ALA A 296 10.16 -12.83 3.33
N ALA A 297 8.97 -12.21 3.30
CA ALA A 297 8.76 -10.86 3.83
C ALA A 297 9.12 -10.77 5.31
N ILE A 298 8.61 -11.67 6.16
CA ILE A 298 8.92 -11.68 7.61
C ILE A 298 10.42 -11.87 7.83
N HIS A 299 11.03 -12.82 7.12
CA HIS A 299 12.46 -13.13 7.24
C HIS A 299 13.35 -11.95 6.83
N HIS A 300 12.99 -11.27 5.73
CA HIS A 300 13.66 -10.08 5.23
C HIS A 300 13.50 -8.92 6.22
N LEU A 301 12.27 -8.60 6.62
CA LEU A 301 11.97 -7.52 7.55
C LEU A 301 12.65 -7.72 8.91
N SER A 302 12.71 -8.95 9.42
CA SER A 302 13.39 -9.26 10.70
C SER A 302 14.89 -9.02 10.67
N ARG A 303 15.51 -9.05 9.48
CA ARG A 303 16.94 -8.77 9.26
C ARG A 303 17.20 -7.33 8.82
N LEU A 304 16.18 -6.65 8.30
CA LEU A 304 16.29 -5.27 7.87
C LEU A 304 16.47 -4.35 9.08
N GLY A 305 17.71 -4.02 9.41
CA GLY A 305 18.04 -3.13 10.52
C GLY A 305 17.95 -3.73 11.93
N ASP A 306 17.98 -5.06 12.04
CA ASP A 306 17.93 -5.83 13.30
C ASP A 306 16.66 -5.57 14.14
N VAL A 307 15.52 -5.39 13.48
CA VAL A 307 14.23 -5.06 14.11
C VAL A 307 13.37 -6.30 14.45
N SER A 308 13.94 -7.49 14.58
CA SER A 308 13.18 -8.75 14.79
C SER A 308 12.21 -8.73 15.98
N LYS A 309 12.65 -8.23 17.14
CA LYS A 309 11.80 -8.07 18.34
C LYS A 309 10.63 -7.14 18.08
N PHE A 310 10.88 -6.09 17.32
CA PHE A 310 9.85 -5.15 16.95
C PHE A 310 8.85 -5.80 15.98
N VAL A 311 9.31 -6.55 14.97
CA VAL A 311 8.44 -7.26 14.02
C VAL A 311 7.51 -8.20 14.78
N ALA A 312 8.04 -8.90 15.79
CA ALA A 312 7.23 -9.72 16.68
C ALA A 312 6.14 -8.92 17.43
N SER A 313 6.42 -7.70 17.88
CA SER A 313 5.46 -6.90 18.66
C SER A 313 4.42 -6.17 17.80
N ASN A 314 4.83 -5.60 16.65
CA ASN A 314 4.03 -4.59 15.95
C ASN A 314 3.58 -4.99 14.54
N LEU A 315 4.15 -6.05 13.94
CA LEU A 315 3.59 -6.58 12.69
C LEU A 315 2.19 -7.15 12.98
N LEU A 316 1.20 -6.71 12.21
CA LEU A 316 -0.16 -7.23 12.26
C LEU A 316 -0.34 -8.37 11.26
N GLY A 317 0.17 -8.18 10.04
CA GLY A 317 0.10 -9.20 9.02
C GLY A 317 0.88 -8.86 7.76
N VAL A 318 1.05 -9.88 6.92
CA VAL A 318 1.67 -9.76 5.59
C VAL A 318 0.69 -10.29 4.56
N LEU A 319 0.47 -9.50 3.51
CA LEU A 319 -0.31 -9.84 2.34
C LEU A 319 0.68 -10.13 1.19
N ALA A 320 0.90 -11.39 0.86
CA ALA A 320 1.62 -11.74 -0.36
C ALA A 320 0.65 -11.75 -1.55
N GLN A 321 1.06 -11.15 -2.66
CA GLN A 321 0.29 -10.98 -3.86
C GLN A 321 1.06 -11.47 -5.09
N ARG A 322 0.33 -12.00 -6.08
CA ARG A 322 0.78 -12.09 -7.47
C ARG A 322 -0.36 -11.68 -8.40
N LEU A 323 -0.08 -10.96 -9.48
CA LEU A 323 -1.10 -10.68 -10.49
C LEU A 323 -1.11 -11.78 -11.55
N VAL A 324 -2.32 -12.21 -11.92
CA VAL A 324 -2.57 -13.12 -13.03
C VAL A 324 -3.66 -12.54 -13.92
N ARG A 325 -3.64 -12.91 -15.20
CA ARG A 325 -4.64 -12.43 -16.16
C ARG A 325 -5.99 -13.11 -15.94
N GLU A 326 -7.05 -12.33 -16.07
CA GLU A 326 -8.43 -12.81 -15.99
C GLU A 326 -8.91 -13.32 -17.36
N LEU A 327 -9.52 -14.51 -17.39
CA LEU A 327 -10.10 -15.10 -18.59
C LEU A 327 -11.21 -14.21 -19.14
N CYS A 328 -11.22 -14.01 -20.46
CA CYS A 328 -12.28 -13.26 -21.12
C CYS A 328 -13.63 -13.96 -20.94
N ALA A 329 -14.60 -13.25 -20.35
CA ALA A 329 -15.94 -13.75 -20.09
C ALA A 329 -16.68 -14.22 -21.35
N GLU A 330 -16.43 -13.57 -22.50
CA GLU A 330 -17.11 -13.85 -23.77
C GLU A 330 -16.60 -15.10 -24.49
N CYS A 331 -15.33 -15.48 -24.32
CA CYS A 331 -14.72 -16.55 -25.10
C CYS A 331 -14.13 -17.70 -24.28
N LYS A 332 -14.19 -17.65 -22.95
CA LYS A 332 -13.71 -18.77 -22.12
C LYS A 332 -14.50 -20.03 -22.45
N GLN A 333 -13.80 -21.16 -22.54
CA GLN A 333 -14.41 -22.45 -22.84
C GLN A 333 -14.09 -23.47 -21.77
N LEU A 334 -15.06 -24.36 -21.51
CA LEU A 334 -14.88 -25.49 -20.62
C LEU A 334 -13.70 -26.35 -21.09
N TYR A 335 -12.86 -26.73 -20.13
CA TYR A 335 -11.66 -27.50 -20.35
C TYR A 335 -11.53 -28.57 -19.27
N GLN A 336 -11.13 -29.77 -19.68
CA GLN A 336 -10.76 -30.84 -18.78
C GLN A 336 -9.23 -30.98 -18.80
N PRO A 337 -8.55 -30.62 -17.71
CA PRO A 337 -7.11 -30.71 -17.63
C PRO A 337 -6.63 -32.15 -17.73
N ASN A 338 -5.51 -32.33 -18.42
CA ASN A 338 -4.83 -33.62 -18.44
C ASN A 338 -4.10 -33.86 -17.11
N GLU A 339 -3.71 -35.11 -16.87
CA GLU A 339 -3.04 -35.50 -15.62
C GLU A 339 -1.74 -34.73 -15.35
N ARG A 340 -1.02 -34.31 -16.41
CA ARG A 340 0.24 -33.57 -16.25
C ARG A 340 0.01 -32.13 -15.77
N GLU A 341 -1.08 -31.51 -16.20
CA GLU A 341 -1.48 -30.18 -15.73
C GLU A 341 -1.90 -30.23 -14.26
N LEU A 342 -2.67 -31.25 -13.88
CA LEU A 342 -3.06 -31.48 -12.48
C LEU A 342 -1.84 -31.73 -11.59
N LEU A 343 -0.90 -32.56 -12.04
CA LEU A 343 0.37 -32.80 -11.33
C LEU A 343 1.21 -31.52 -11.19
N SER A 344 1.24 -30.65 -12.21
CA SER A 344 1.95 -29.36 -12.13
C SER A 344 1.37 -28.44 -11.05
N LEU A 345 0.07 -28.56 -10.77
CA LEU A 345 -0.61 -27.85 -9.69
C LEU A 345 -0.52 -28.57 -8.33
N GLY A 346 0.17 -29.72 -8.26
CA GLY A 346 0.24 -30.55 -7.05
C GLY A 346 -1.06 -31.28 -6.73
N ILE A 347 -2.00 -31.36 -7.67
CA ILE A 347 -3.27 -32.06 -7.51
C ILE A 347 -3.07 -33.52 -7.87
N GLN A 348 -3.13 -34.40 -6.87
CA GLN A 348 -3.17 -35.83 -7.09
C GLN A 348 -4.57 -36.26 -7.51
N LYS A 349 -4.66 -37.26 -8.37
CA LYS A 349 -5.91 -37.81 -8.89
C LYS A 349 -6.56 -38.70 -7.82
N THR A 350 -6.96 -38.11 -6.70
CA THR A 350 -7.61 -38.80 -5.57
C THR A 350 -9.11 -38.51 -5.49
N ASP A 351 -9.60 -37.47 -6.17
CA ASP A 351 -10.99 -37.04 -6.10
C ASP A 351 -11.85 -37.78 -7.13
N GLU A 352 -12.99 -38.34 -6.70
CA GLU A 352 -13.98 -39.00 -7.56
C GLU A 352 -14.66 -38.01 -8.54
N THR A 353 -14.54 -36.70 -8.29
CA THR A 353 -15.12 -35.65 -9.13
C THR A 353 -14.12 -35.14 -10.17
N PRO A 354 -14.50 -35.07 -11.47
CA PRO A 354 -13.62 -34.53 -12.50
C PRO A 354 -13.32 -33.05 -12.23
N PHE A 355 -12.03 -32.70 -12.22
CA PHE A 355 -11.59 -31.30 -12.17
C PHE A 355 -11.96 -30.63 -13.50
N VAL A 356 -12.95 -29.75 -13.49
CA VAL A 356 -13.37 -28.98 -14.67
C VAL A 356 -12.98 -27.53 -14.44
N CYS A 357 -12.38 -26.91 -15.46
CA CYS A 357 -12.03 -25.50 -15.43
C CYS A 357 -12.29 -24.88 -16.80
N TYR A 358 -11.73 -23.68 -17.01
CA TYR A 358 -11.86 -22.96 -18.26
C TYR A 358 -10.48 -22.68 -18.86
N GLN A 359 -10.42 -22.67 -20.19
CA GLN A 359 -9.25 -22.26 -20.95
C GLN A 359 -9.56 -21.04 -21.82
N ARG A 360 -8.50 -20.34 -22.21
CA ARG A 360 -8.58 -19.22 -23.14
C ARG A 360 -8.82 -19.71 -24.58
N GLN A 361 -9.57 -18.94 -25.36
CA GLN A 361 -9.75 -19.15 -26.81
C GLN A 361 -9.27 -17.94 -27.61
N GLY A 362 -9.70 -16.74 -27.21
CA GLY A 362 -9.46 -15.50 -27.94
C GLY A 362 -10.66 -15.11 -28.80
N CYS A 363 -11.07 -13.84 -28.72
CA CYS A 363 -12.11 -13.23 -29.52
C CYS A 363 -11.80 -11.75 -29.77
N PRO A 364 -12.54 -11.05 -30.65
CA PRO A 364 -12.33 -9.62 -30.89
C PRO A 364 -12.39 -8.76 -29.62
N THR A 365 -13.28 -9.07 -28.67
CA THR A 365 -13.44 -8.31 -27.40
C THR A 365 -12.15 -8.27 -26.56
N CYS A 366 -11.39 -9.36 -26.55
CA CYS A 366 -10.12 -9.47 -25.81
C CYS A 366 -8.90 -9.32 -26.71
N ASN A 367 -9.06 -8.75 -27.91
CA ASN A 367 -8.01 -8.63 -28.93
C ASN A 367 -7.30 -9.97 -29.21
N TYR A 368 -8.07 -11.05 -29.23
CA TYR A 368 -7.61 -12.43 -29.46
C TYR A 368 -6.58 -12.97 -28.44
N THR A 369 -6.40 -12.30 -27.30
CA THR A 369 -5.50 -12.79 -26.24
C THR A 369 -6.13 -13.91 -25.41
N GLY A 370 -7.46 -13.85 -25.28
CA GLY A 370 -8.27 -14.70 -24.41
C GLY A 370 -8.36 -14.21 -22.96
N TYR A 371 -7.82 -13.02 -22.65
CA TYR A 371 -7.82 -12.41 -21.32
C TYR A 371 -8.35 -10.97 -21.36
N SER A 372 -9.00 -10.50 -20.29
CA SER A 372 -9.65 -9.18 -20.25
C SER A 372 -9.48 -8.46 -18.92
N GLY A 373 -8.27 -8.47 -18.37
CA GLY A 373 -7.97 -7.82 -17.10
C GLY A 373 -6.96 -8.61 -16.28
N TYR A 374 -6.86 -8.23 -15.02
CA TYR A 374 -5.98 -8.85 -14.04
C TYR A 374 -6.73 -9.09 -12.75
N VAL A 375 -6.40 -10.18 -12.07
CA VAL A 375 -6.88 -10.52 -10.75
C VAL A 375 -5.69 -10.87 -9.87
N GLY A 376 -5.71 -10.46 -8.60
CA GLY A 376 -4.66 -10.81 -7.65
C GLY A 376 -4.86 -12.22 -7.11
N LEU A 377 -3.78 -12.99 -6.97
CA LEU A 377 -3.68 -14.17 -6.11
C LEU A 377 -3.14 -13.72 -4.76
N TYR A 378 -3.71 -14.23 -3.67
CA TYR A 378 -3.38 -13.76 -2.32
C TYR A 378 -3.00 -14.89 -1.38
N GLU A 379 -2.04 -14.59 -0.51
CA GLU A 379 -1.69 -15.38 0.68
C GLU A 379 -1.58 -14.39 1.84
N ILE A 380 -2.42 -14.57 2.87
CA ILE A 380 -2.49 -13.65 4.01
C ILE A 380 -1.99 -14.35 5.26
N LEU A 381 -0.93 -13.81 5.85
CA LEU A 381 -0.44 -14.20 7.16
C LEU A 381 -0.87 -13.16 8.19
N VAL A 382 -1.75 -13.58 9.10
CA VAL A 382 -2.14 -12.79 10.28
C VAL A 382 -1.27 -13.22 11.47
N MET A 383 -0.68 -12.25 12.17
CA MET A 383 0.21 -12.52 13.30
C MET A 383 -0.56 -13.03 14.51
N ASN A 384 -0.07 -14.12 15.11
CA ASN A 384 -0.58 -14.71 16.35
C ASN A 384 0.54 -14.85 17.40
N ASP A 385 0.19 -15.08 18.67
CA ASP A 385 1.15 -15.11 19.77
C ASP A 385 2.29 -16.12 19.57
N ARG A 386 1.99 -17.27 18.94
CA ARG A 386 3.00 -18.29 18.63
C ARG A 386 4.02 -17.77 17.60
N LEU A 387 3.56 -17.13 16.53
CA LEU A 387 4.43 -16.51 15.52
C LEU A 387 5.24 -15.37 16.13
N ARG A 388 4.62 -14.53 16.97
CA ARG A 388 5.31 -13.43 17.67
C ARG A 388 6.46 -13.97 18.52
N HIS A 389 6.20 -15.00 19.33
CA HIS A 389 7.23 -15.61 20.19
C HIS A 389 8.40 -16.19 19.38
N GLU A 390 8.11 -16.89 18.27
CA GLU A 390 9.17 -17.48 17.44
C GLU A 390 9.93 -16.42 16.64
N ILE A 391 9.27 -15.44 16.03
CA ILE A 391 9.92 -14.36 15.26
C ILE A 391 10.86 -13.54 16.14
N ALA A 392 10.53 -13.34 17.42
CA ALA A 392 11.39 -12.65 18.38
C ALA A 392 12.77 -13.33 18.55
N LYS A 393 12.89 -14.62 18.25
CA LYS A 393 14.15 -15.39 18.26
C LYS A 393 14.97 -15.25 16.96
N CYS A 394 14.44 -14.52 15.97
CA CYS A 394 15.00 -14.37 14.62
C CYS A 394 15.38 -15.71 13.93
N PRO A 395 14.43 -16.66 13.85
CA PRO A 395 14.72 -17.98 13.29
C PRO A 395 15.07 -17.89 11.79
N PRO A 396 15.80 -18.88 11.27
CA PRO A 396 16.06 -19.00 9.84
C PRO A 396 14.77 -19.28 9.05
N LYS A 397 14.75 -18.89 7.76
CA LYS A 397 13.57 -18.96 6.86
C LYS A 397 12.86 -20.32 6.88
N HIS A 398 13.62 -21.41 6.96
CA HIS A 398 13.07 -22.77 6.94
C HIS A 398 12.27 -23.14 8.20
N GLN A 399 12.69 -22.64 9.38
CA GLN A 399 11.92 -22.84 10.62
C GLN A 399 10.62 -22.04 10.57
N LEU A 400 10.66 -20.80 10.05
CA LEU A 400 9.44 -20.00 9.82
C LEU A 400 8.46 -20.71 8.89
N ARG A 401 8.93 -21.28 7.75
CA ARG A 401 8.05 -22.05 6.85
C ARG A 401 7.38 -23.23 7.56
N ARG A 402 8.12 -23.99 8.37
CA ARG A 402 7.56 -25.11 9.15
C ARG A 402 6.48 -24.64 10.13
N LEU A 403 6.66 -23.46 10.73
CA LEU A 403 5.67 -22.88 11.64
C LEU A 403 4.41 -22.45 10.89
N THR A 404 4.53 -21.78 9.75
CA THR A 404 3.38 -21.28 8.97
C THR A 404 2.58 -22.40 8.32
N SER A 405 3.23 -23.48 7.85
CA SER A 405 2.52 -24.65 7.32
C SER A 405 1.57 -25.30 8.33
N ASN A 406 1.88 -25.22 9.63
CA ASN A 406 1.04 -25.78 10.68
C ASN A 406 -0.14 -24.87 11.09
N ILE A 407 -0.18 -23.62 10.60
CA ILE A 407 -1.20 -22.62 10.96
C ILE A 407 -2.37 -22.62 9.97
N GLY A 408 -2.28 -23.39 8.87
CA GLY A 408 -3.35 -23.51 7.88
C GLY A 408 -3.51 -22.26 7.01
N ILE A 409 -2.41 -21.55 6.74
CA ILE A 409 -2.43 -20.41 5.82
C ILE A 409 -2.66 -20.93 4.40
N LYS A 410 -3.68 -20.41 3.73
CA LYS A 410 -3.93 -20.67 2.33
C LYS A 410 -2.84 -20.02 1.48
N THR A 411 -2.13 -20.83 0.73
CA THR A 411 -1.00 -20.42 -0.12
C THR A 411 -1.47 -19.72 -1.39
N LEU A 412 -0.57 -18.98 -2.04
CA LEU A 412 -0.82 -18.36 -3.35
C LEU A 412 -1.29 -19.39 -4.40
N LEU A 413 -0.72 -20.60 -4.38
CA LEU A 413 -1.07 -21.67 -5.31
C LEU A 413 -2.49 -22.21 -5.02
N GLU A 414 -2.84 -22.44 -3.76
CA GLU A 414 -4.18 -22.90 -3.39
C GLU A 414 -5.26 -21.86 -3.75
N ASP A 415 -4.95 -20.57 -3.58
CA ASP A 415 -5.83 -19.48 -4.03
C ASP A 415 -5.98 -19.44 -5.56
N GLY A 416 -4.89 -19.66 -6.29
CA GLY A 416 -4.91 -19.82 -7.74
C GLY A 416 -5.74 -21.01 -8.22
N ILE A 417 -5.60 -22.17 -7.57
CA ILE A 417 -6.37 -23.39 -7.90
C ILE A 417 -7.88 -23.14 -7.71
N GLU A 418 -8.28 -22.44 -6.65
CA GLU A 418 -9.69 -22.11 -6.45
C GLU A 418 -10.23 -21.19 -7.55
N LYS A 419 -9.46 -20.18 -7.96
CA LYS A 419 -9.82 -19.27 -9.06
C LYS A 419 -9.87 -19.96 -10.42
N ILE A 420 -9.04 -20.98 -10.64
CA ILE A 420 -9.12 -21.85 -11.82
C ILE A 420 -10.46 -22.60 -11.81
N ARG A 421 -10.86 -23.18 -10.67
CA ARG A 421 -12.15 -23.90 -10.55
C ARG A 421 -13.34 -22.97 -10.78
N GLN A 422 -13.24 -21.71 -10.35
CA GLN A 422 -14.26 -20.68 -10.58
C GLN A 422 -14.28 -20.15 -12.04
N GLY A 423 -13.28 -20.50 -12.85
CA GLY A 423 -13.17 -20.02 -14.24
C GLY A 423 -12.84 -18.53 -14.35
N ILE A 424 -12.13 -17.99 -13.36
CA ILE A 424 -11.64 -16.61 -13.33
C ILE A 424 -10.31 -16.51 -14.07
N THR A 425 -9.39 -17.46 -13.85
CA THR A 425 -8.09 -17.50 -14.53
C THR A 425 -7.79 -18.90 -15.07
N SER A 426 -6.69 -19.05 -15.80
CA SER A 426 -6.27 -20.29 -16.44
C SER A 426 -5.19 -21.02 -15.64
N ILE A 427 -4.99 -22.30 -15.94
CA ILE A 427 -3.91 -23.11 -15.37
C ILE A 427 -2.55 -22.51 -15.73
N ASP A 428 -2.36 -22.07 -16.97
CA ASP A 428 -1.12 -21.49 -17.48
C ASP A 428 -0.66 -20.29 -16.64
N GLU A 429 -1.60 -19.40 -16.31
CA GLU A 429 -1.31 -18.19 -15.52
C GLU A 429 -0.88 -18.51 -14.09
N VAL A 430 -1.60 -19.41 -13.41
CA VAL A 430 -1.26 -19.80 -12.04
C VAL A 430 0.08 -20.55 -11.99
N ILE A 431 0.34 -21.43 -12.96
CA ILE A 431 1.63 -22.11 -13.06
C ILE A 431 2.76 -21.10 -13.26
N GLN A 432 2.60 -20.16 -14.18
CA GLN A 432 3.60 -19.13 -14.44
C GLN A 432 3.83 -18.24 -13.22
N ALA A 433 2.76 -17.91 -12.49
CA ALA A 433 2.85 -17.06 -11.31
C ALA A 433 3.42 -17.79 -10.09
N CYS A 434 3.08 -19.06 -9.83
CA CYS A 434 3.34 -19.71 -8.55
C CYS A 434 4.37 -20.83 -8.59
N CYS A 435 4.65 -21.43 -9.75
CA CYS A 435 5.50 -22.60 -9.85
C CYS A 435 6.94 -22.27 -10.30
N GLU A 436 7.88 -23.10 -9.88
CA GLU A 436 9.27 -23.02 -10.32
C GLU A 436 9.51 -23.93 -11.52
N LYS A 437 10.52 -23.63 -12.35
CA LYS A 437 10.92 -24.51 -13.44
C LYS A 437 11.93 -25.54 -12.94
N CYS A 438 11.64 -26.82 -13.16
CA CYS A 438 12.57 -27.90 -12.88
C CYS A 438 13.83 -27.75 -13.72
N ARG A 439 15.01 -27.75 -13.09
CA ARG A 439 16.31 -27.70 -13.78
C ARG A 439 16.58 -28.90 -14.70
N GLY A 440 16.00 -30.06 -14.40
CA GLY A 440 16.19 -31.28 -15.18
C GLY A 440 15.37 -31.35 -16.47
N CYS A 441 14.08 -31.02 -16.43
CA CYS A 441 13.17 -31.16 -17.58
C CYS A 441 12.51 -29.86 -18.05
N GLY A 442 12.76 -28.73 -17.39
CA GLY A 442 12.18 -27.43 -17.71
C GLY A 442 10.68 -27.27 -17.37
N ARG A 443 10.02 -28.35 -16.93
CA ARG A 443 8.59 -28.32 -16.57
C ARG A 443 8.36 -27.57 -15.27
N ALA A 444 7.19 -26.96 -15.16
CA ALA A 444 6.79 -26.30 -13.93
C ALA A 444 6.49 -27.33 -12.83
N VAL A 445 6.92 -27.03 -11.62
CA VAL A 445 6.77 -27.89 -10.45
C VAL A 445 6.35 -27.05 -9.26
N VAL A 446 5.51 -27.63 -8.40
CA VAL A 446 5.22 -27.04 -7.10
C VAL A 446 6.49 -27.17 -6.25
N GLY A 447 7.06 -26.03 -5.84
CA GLY A 447 8.32 -25.99 -5.11
C GLY A 447 8.31 -26.67 -3.74
N THR A 448 7.23 -27.35 -3.34
CA THR A 448 7.09 -28.11 -2.09
C THR A 448 7.62 -29.53 -2.18
N GLU A 449 7.79 -30.09 -3.38
CA GLU A 449 8.31 -31.45 -3.56
C GLU A 449 9.84 -31.46 -3.64
N GLN A 450 10.49 -32.42 -2.98
CA GLN A 450 11.95 -32.58 -3.06
C GLN A 450 12.40 -33.11 -4.41
N VAL A 451 11.53 -33.85 -5.09
CA VAL A 451 11.82 -34.53 -6.36
C VAL A 451 10.78 -34.10 -7.38
N CYS A 452 11.23 -33.81 -8.60
CA CYS A 452 10.34 -33.47 -9.70
C CYS A 452 9.45 -34.67 -10.06
N PRO A 453 8.11 -34.53 -10.05
CA PRO A 453 7.19 -35.63 -10.33
C PRO A 453 7.25 -36.08 -11.80
N PHE A 454 7.87 -35.30 -12.67
CA PHE A 454 7.94 -35.57 -14.11
C PHE A 454 9.20 -36.31 -14.57
N CYS A 455 10.34 -36.03 -13.96
CA CYS A 455 11.63 -36.56 -14.41
C CYS A 455 12.49 -37.13 -13.29
N GLY A 456 12.04 -37.08 -12.03
CA GLY A 456 12.82 -37.58 -10.89
C GLY A 456 14.01 -36.69 -10.50
N PHE A 457 14.14 -35.50 -11.08
CA PHE A 457 15.21 -34.57 -10.73
C PHE A 457 15.04 -34.04 -9.30
N HIS A 458 16.07 -34.12 -8.47
CA HIS A 458 16.08 -33.55 -7.13
C HIS A 458 16.05 -32.01 -7.20
N LEU A 459 14.92 -31.41 -6.84
CA LEU A 459 14.70 -29.96 -6.95
C LEU A 459 15.54 -29.20 -5.91
N TYR A 460 15.57 -29.74 -4.69
CA TYR A 460 16.37 -29.25 -3.57
C TYR A 460 16.64 -30.40 -2.59
N ASP A 461 17.70 -30.28 -1.81
CA ASP A 461 17.96 -31.18 -0.68
C ASP A 461 17.43 -30.56 0.61
N SER A 462 17.19 -31.38 1.63
CA SER A 462 16.93 -30.90 2.98
C SER A 462 18.13 -31.16 3.88
N CYS A 463 18.55 -30.16 4.64
CA CYS A 463 19.56 -30.36 5.67
C CYS A 463 19.04 -31.34 6.73
N GLU A 464 19.75 -32.43 7.01
CA GLU A 464 19.32 -33.40 8.02
C GLU A 464 19.29 -32.81 9.44
N ALA A 465 20.15 -31.83 9.73
CA ALA A 465 20.24 -31.23 11.06
C ALA A 465 19.17 -30.15 11.30
N CYS A 466 18.98 -29.23 10.35
CA CYS A 466 18.06 -28.09 10.55
C CYS A 466 16.81 -28.16 9.67
N GLY A 467 16.76 -29.02 8.66
CA GLY A 467 15.63 -29.15 7.75
C GLY A 467 15.53 -28.05 6.69
N ALA A 468 16.55 -27.21 6.54
CA ALA A 468 16.59 -26.17 5.52
C ALA A 468 16.56 -26.75 4.12
N LYS A 469 15.81 -26.13 3.19
CA LYS A 469 15.98 -26.38 1.76
C LYS A 469 17.35 -25.87 1.34
N LEU A 470 18.13 -26.74 0.71
CA LEU A 470 19.49 -26.50 0.26
C LEU A 470 19.52 -26.68 -1.25
N ASP A 471 20.26 -25.80 -1.94
CA ASP A 471 20.56 -26.07 -3.35
C ASP A 471 21.32 -27.39 -3.44
N VAL A 472 20.97 -28.23 -4.41
CA VAL A 472 21.58 -29.55 -4.63
C VAL A 472 23.11 -29.47 -4.79
N GLU A 473 23.64 -28.37 -5.32
CA GLU A 473 25.09 -28.17 -5.50
C GLU A 473 25.82 -27.82 -4.19
N TRP A 474 25.10 -27.41 -3.15
CA TRP A 474 25.72 -27.03 -1.88
C TRP A 474 26.24 -28.25 -1.11
N MET A 475 27.55 -28.27 -0.84
CA MET A 475 28.19 -29.29 -0.01
C MET A 475 28.05 -29.07 1.50
N MET A 476 27.73 -27.85 1.92
CA MET A 476 27.46 -27.50 3.32
C MET A 476 26.17 -26.71 3.41
N CYS A 477 25.42 -26.93 4.49
CA CYS A 477 24.29 -26.10 4.83
C CYS A 477 24.79 -24.72 5.26
N PRO A 478 24.50 -23.62 4.53
CA PRO A 478 24.94 -22.29 4.95
C PRO A 478 24.21 -21.78 6.19
N PHE A 479 23.16 -22.49 6.62
CA PHE A 479 22.33 -22.09 7.77
C PHE A 479 22.79 -22.70 9.10
N CYS A 480 23.40 -23.89 9.09
CA CYS A 480 23.86 -24.54 10.33
C CYS A 480 25.28 -25.10 10.24
N GLY A 481 25.97 -24.93 9.12
CA GLY A 481 27.35 -25.41 8.91
C GLY A 481 27.48 -26.92 8.74
N VAL A 482 26.38 -27.68 8.85
CA VAL A 482 26.41 -29.14 8.71
C VAL A 482 26.66 -29.52 7.25
N ARG A 483 27.67 -30.36 7.04
CA ARG A 483 28.04 -30.89 5.73
C ARG A 483 26.95 -31.84 5.23
N LYS A 484 26.53 -31.70 3.97
CA LYS A 484 25.62 -32.68 3.37
C LYS A 484 26.31 -34.03 3.22
N PRO A 485 25.61 -35.16 3.42
CA PRO A 485 26.08 -36.44 2.90
C PRO A 485 26.21 -36.32 1.37
N LYS A 486 27.28 -36.87 0.77
CA LYS A 486 27.47 -36.86 -0.68
C LYS A 486 26.26 -37.54 -1.34
N ALA A 487 25.47 -36.79 -2.10
CA ALA A 487 24.45 -37.38 -2.96
C ALA A 487 25.13 -38.33 -3.97
N LEU A 488 24.59 -39.54 -4.13
CA LEU A 488 24.90 -40.40 -5.28
C LEU A 488 24.54 -39.60 -6.56
N PRO A 489 25.36 -39.64 -7.61
CA PRO A 489 25.11 -38.85 -8.81
C PRO A 489 23.71 -39.16 -9.35
N SER A 490 22.94 -38.10 -9.58
CA SER A 490 21.64 -38.19 -10.26
C SER A 490 21.84 -38.96 -11.56
N ALA A 491 21.13 -40.08 -11.72
CA ALA A 491 21.15 -40.85 -12.95
C ALA A 491 20.86 -39.90 -14.11
N SER A 492 21.85 -39.76 -15.00
CA SER A 492 21.70 -39.06 -16.26
C SER A 492 20.45 -39.57 -16.97
N ALA A 493 19.61 -38.64 -17.43
CA ALA A 493 18.47 -38.92 -18.28
C ALA A 493 18.92 -39.87 -19.40
N LYS A 494 18.46 -41.12 -19.36
CA LYS A 494 18.55 -42.02 -20.51
C LYS A 494 17.51 -41.53 -21.51
N ASN A 495 17.98 -41.15 -22.68
CA ASN A 495 17.20 -40.86 -23.89
C ASN A 495 16.09 -41.91 -24.09
N ALA A 496 14.85 -41.44 -24.25
CA ALA A 496 13.85 -41.99 -25.16
C ALA A 496 12.86 -40.88 -25.53
#